data_AF-A0A838FTF7-F1
#
_entry.id   AF-A0A838FTF7-F1
#
_cell.length_a   1.000
_cell.length_b   1.000
_cell.length_c   1.000
_cell.angle_alpha   90.00
_cell.angle_beta   90.00
_cell.angle_gamma   90.00
#
_symmetry.space_group_name_H-M   'P 1'
#
loop_
_entity.id
_entity.type
_entity.pdbx_description
1 polymer ?
#
loop_
_entity_poly.entity_id
_entity_poly.type
_entity_poly.pdbx_seq_one_letter_code
_entity_poly.pdbx_strand_id
1 'polypeptide(L)'
;VVVTPLLYFMLVKNGASTLYALTLIAVVLGGLAVQLSVGVLSVVPRLHSRLGRIQLIDVTGAVVRLAAILALLLIFMNASVAIAIGCGALLLQYWMLRKYVAGVVDLRAPENDEDRATIRGLVRKQAANAIFFCVQGQITVFLISFFGTRAGAVAEVGALGRLAMIFAVLGNLLTNVFAPAFARCHDPRRLRWQYAGIVGAVTAFSLLLIASAALFPRPFLYVLGSQYMHLERELVLMVGAAVASALTGTFWALNSAKAWVTGAWLYVPLTLATQAAMIPFTDFTTVRGVLIFGLISAVPNLLLNLALSYNGFRSLRAARA
;
A
#
# COMPACT_ATOMS: atom_id res chain seq x y z
N VAL A 1 -15.89 11.47 -0.73
CA VAL A 1 -17.28 11.96 -0.56
C VAL A 1 -18.17 10.91 0.10
N VAL A 2 -18.25 9.68 -0.42
CA VAL A 2 -19.10 8.62 0.17
C VAL A 2 -18.72 8.26 1.61
N VAL A 3 -17.43 8.31 1.97
CA VAL A 3 -16.94 7.96 3.33
C VAL A 3 -17.01 9.14 4.31
N THR A 4 -17.31 10.34 3.83
CA THR A 4 -17.30 11.57 4.63
C THR A 4 -18.27 11.54 5.84
N PRO A 5 -19.51 11.03 5.72
CA PRO A 5 -20.44 10.94 6.85
C PRO A 5 -19.97 9.97 7.94
N LEU A 6 -19.34 8.86 7.53
CA LEU A 6 -18.79 7.86 8.45
C LEU A 6 -17.62 8.44 9.26
N LEU A 7 -16.74 9.20 8.60
CA LEU A 7 -15.64 9.91 9.26
C LEU A 7 -16.15 10.91 10.29
N TYR A 8 -17.16 11.71 9.94
CA TYR A 8 -17.78 12.67 10.85
C TYR A 8 -18.37 11.96 12.08
N PHE A 9 -19.15 10.90 11.88
CA PHE A 9 -19.75 10.12 12.95
C PHE A 9 -18.70 9.53 13.91
N MET A 10 -17.63 8.94 13.36
CA MET A 10 -16.52 8.38 14.15
C MET A 10 -15.76 9.46 14.93
N LEU A 11 -15.52 10.65 14.35
CA LEU A 11 -14.81 11.74 15.02
C LEU A 11 -15.61 12.32 16.19
N VAL A 12 -16.91 12.58 15.98
CA VAL A 12 -17.80 13.09 17.04
C VAL A 12 -17.98 12.07 18.16
N LYS A 13 -18.11 10.78 17.83
CA LYS A 13 -18.19 9.70 18.84
C LYS A 13 -16.91 9.57 19.68
N ASN A 14 -15.75 9.93 19.11
CA ASN A 14 -14.47 9.96 19.83
C ASN A 14 -14.20 11.29 20.57
N GLY A 15 -15.23 12.12 20.77
CA GLY A 15 -15.14 13.34 21.57
C GLY A 15 -14.55 14.56 20.85
N ALA A 16 -14.37 14.52 19.53
CA ALA A 16 -13.94 15.69 18.78
C ALA A 16 -15.07 16.72 18.66
N SER A 17 -14.74 18.01 18.84
CA SER A 17 -15.71 19.08 18.62
C SER A 17 -16.16 19.12 17.15
N THR A 18 -17.42 19.48 16.91
CA THR A 18 -18.01 19.51 15.56
C THR A 18 -17.22 20.36 14.58
N LEU A 19 -16.72 21.52 15.03
CA LEU A 19 -15.90 22.42 14.22
C LEU A 19 -14.53 21.81 13.89
N TYR A 20 -13.92 21.12 14.85
CA TYR A 20 -12.65 20.41 14.65
C TYR A 20 -12.83 19.26 13.65
N ALA A 21 -13.90 18.47 13.78
CA ALA A 21 -14.21 17.38 12.86
C ALA A 21 -14.43 17.87 11.42
N LEU A 22 -15.20 18.95 11.23
CA LEU A 22 -15.43 19.54 9.90
C LEU A 22 -14.14 20.07 9.26
N THR A 23 -13.30 20.76 10.03
CA THR A 23 -12.01 21.27 9.55
C THR A 23 -11.11 20.13 9.10
N LEU A 24 -11.03 19.07 9.90
CA LEU A 24 -10.20 17.90 9.62
C LEU A 24 -10.69 17.16 8.37
N ILE A 25 -12.00 17.03 8.19
CA ILE A 25 -12.61 16.48 6.98
C ILE A 25 -12.26 17.32 5.74
N ALA A 26 -12.39 18.64 5.82
CA ALA A 26 -12.09 19.53 4.69
C ALA A 26 -10.62 19.42 4.26
N VAL A 27 -9.69 19.41 5.23
CA VAL A 27 -8.25 19.25 4.95
C VAL A 27 -7.96 17.90 4.31
N VAL A 28 -8.54 16.80 4.83
CA VAL A 28 -8.36 15.45 4.28
C VAL A 28 -8.92 15.35 2.85
N LEU A 29 -10.09 15.91 2.58
CA LEU A 29 -10.67 15.91 1.23
C LEU A 29 -9.84 16.73 0.25
N GLY A 30 -9.31 17.88 0.68
CA GLY A 30 -8.37 18.67 -0.11
C GLY A 30 -7.08 17.90 -0.41
N GLY A 31 -6.48 17.28 0.60
CA GLY A 31 -5.30 16.43 0.45
C GLY A 31 -5.53 15.26 -0.52
N LEU A 32 -6.69 14.61 -0.44
CA LEU A 32 -7.07 13.52 -1.35
C LEU A 32 -7.14 13.99 -2.82
N ALA A 33 -7.75 15.15 -3.07
CA ALA A 33 -7.84 15.71 -4.43
C ALA A 33 -6.45 16.02 -5.03
N VAL A 34 -5.56 16.57 -4.20
CA VAL A 34 -4.16 16.82 -4.58
C VAL A 34 -3.42 15.50 -4.82
N GLN A 35 -3.60 14.50 -3.96
CA GLN A 35 -2.96 13.20 -4.08
C GLN A 35 -3.35 12.47 -5.37
N LEU A 36 -4.62 12.52 -5.76
CA LEU A 36 -5.09 11.97 -7.05
C LEU A 36 -4.38 12.67 -8.22
N SER A 37 -4.26 13.99 -8.16
CA SER A 37 -3.60 14.79 -9.20
C SER A 37 -2.10 14.47 -9.30
N VAL A 38 -1.41 14.33 -8.16
CA VAL A 38 0.00 13.89 -8.10
C VAL A 38 0.17 12.51 -8.71
N GLY A 39 -0.74 11.57 -8.40
CA GLY A 39 -0.73 10.22 -8.95
C GLY A 39 -0.71 10.21 -10.47
N VAL A 40 -1.64 10.95 -11.11
CA VAL A 40 -1.73 11.07 -12.57
C VAL A 40 -0.49 11.76 -13.17
N LEU A 41 -0.09 12.90 -12.61
CA LEU A 41 1.07 13.66 -13.08
C LEU A 41 2.38 12.87 -12.96
N SER A 42 2.48 11.95 -12.00
CA SER A 42 3.68 11.14 -11.77
C SER A 42 3.92 10.10 -12.87
N VAL A 43 2.88 9.74 -13.64
CA VAL A 43 3.00 8.79 -14.75
C VAL A 43 3.89 9.34 -15.86
N VAL A 44 3.81 10.65 -16.14
CA VAL A 44 4.60 11.32 -17.20
C VAL A 44 6.13 11.15 -17.00
N PRO A 45 6.73 11.54 -15.85
CA PRO A 45 8.15 11.30 -15.62
C PRO A 45 8.53 9.82 -15.52
N ARG A 46 7.61 8.92 -15.10
CA ARG A 46 7.83 7.46 -15.09
C ARG A 46 8.00 6.93 -16.52
N LEU A 47 7.16 7.39 -17.46
CA LEU A 47 7.24 7.02 -18.87
C LEU A 47 8.53 7.55 -19.53
N HIS A 48 8.92 8.78 -19.22
CA HIS A 48 10.21 9.35 -19.66
C HIS A 48 11.44 8.71 -18.98
N SER A 49 11.25 7.71 -18.12
CA SER A 49 12.31 6.99 -17.41
C SER A 49 13.23 7.89 -16.55
N ARG A 50 12.78 9.10 -16.19
CA ARG A 50 13.52 10.04 -15.34
C ARG A 50 13.21 9.83 -13.86
N LEU A 51 13.56 8.65 -13.36
CA LEU A 51 13.25 8.20 -12.00
C LEU A 51 13.87 9.10 -10.92
N GLY A 52 15.05 9.67 -11.19
CA GLY A 52 15.73 10.57 -10.25
C GLY A 52 14.94 11.85 -9.94
N ARG A 53 14.16 12.37 -10.90
CA ARG A 53 13.34 13.57 -10.65
C ARG A 53 12.14 13.26 -9.75
N ILE A 54 11.54 12.08 -9.89
CA ILE A 54 10.45 11.63 -9.02
C ILE A 54 10.97 11.46 -7.59
N GLN A 55 12.10 10.77 -7.44
CA GLN A 55 12.72 10.60 -6.13
C GLN A 55 13.09 11.93 -5.48
N LEU A 56 13.63 12.90 -6.24
CA LEU A 56 13.93 14.23 -5.71
C LEU A 56 12.66 14.94 -5.21
N ILE A 57 11.56 14.88 -5.96
CA ILE A 57 10.27 15.48 -5.53
C ILE A 57 9.73 14.77 -4.28
N ASP A 58 9.77 13.44 -4.25
CA ASP A 58 9.30 12.64 -3.12
C ASP A 58 10.13 12.91 -1.85
N VAL A 59 11.46 12.91 -1.98
CA VAL A 59 12.40 13.22 -0.89
C VAL A 59 12.23 14.66 -0.42
N THR A 60 12.09 15.63 -1.34
CA THR A 60 11.86 17.04 -0.98
C THR A 60 10.57 17.18 -0.16
N GLY A 61 9.47 16.57 -0.62
CA GLY A 61 8.22 16.56 0.12
C GLY A 61 8.34 15.89 1.49
N ALA A 62 9.06 14.77 1.59
CA ALA A 62 9.28 14.07 2.85
C ALA A 62 10.15 14.87 3.83
N VAL A 63 11.21 15.52 3.35
CA VAL A 63 12.12 16.36 4.15
C VAL A 63 11.40 17.62 4.64
N VAL A 64 10.67 18.31 3.77
CA VAL A 64 9.87 19.49 4.16
C VAL A 64 8.82 19.10 5.20
N ARG A 65 8.12 17.97 5.00
CA ARG A 65 7.15 17.45 5.97
C ARG A 65 7.82 17.14 7.31
N LEU A 66 8.97 16.48 7.30
CA LEU A 66 9.70 16.13 8.53
C LEU A 66 10.17 17.38 9.26
N ALA A 67 10.80 18.33 8.55
CA ALA A 67 11.27 19.59 9.12
C ALA A 67 10.12 20.40 9.74
N ALA A 68 8.98 20.50 9.03
CA ALA A 68 7.80 21.20 9.53
C ALA A 68 7.21 20.52 10.77
N ILE A 69 7.14 19.18 10.80
CA ILE A 69 6.68 18.43 11.98
C ILE A 69 7.64 18.67 13.16
N LEU A 70 8.95 18.57 12.95
CA LEU A 70 9.95 18.78 14.00
C LEU A 70 9.89 20.21 14.57
N ALA A 71 9.74 21.21 13.72
CA ALA A 71 9.60 22.61 14.14
C ALA A 71 8.32 22.83 14.99
N LEU A 72 7.20 22.23 14.58
CA LEU A 72 5.91 22.40 15.27
C LEU A 72 5.78 21.53 16.53
N LEU A 73 6.58 20.47 16.65
CA LEU A 73 6.66 19.65 17.86
C LEU A 73 7.10 20.49 19.08
N LEU A 74 7.89 21.54 18.87
CA LEU A 74 8.36 22.45 19.92
C LEU A 74 7.33 23.50 20.37
N ILE A 75 6.24 23.70 19.62
CA ILE A 75 5.27 24.78 19.86
C ILE A 75 3.94 24.20 20.36
N PHE A 76 3.29 23.34 19.57
CA PHE A 76 2.05 22.65 19.94
C PHE A 76 1.71 21.61 18.87
N MET A 77 1.59 20.33 19.24
CA MET A 77 1.31 19.25 18.28
C MET A 77 -0.12 18.72 18.44
N ASN A 78 -1.00 19.17 17.55
CA ASN A 78 -2.36 18.62 17.40
C ASN A 78 -2.47 17.77 16.13
N ALA A 79 -3.38 16.79 16.13
CA ALA A 79 -3.59 15.90 14.98
C ALA A 79 -3.99 16.68 13.71
N SER A 80 -4.76 17.76 13.83
CA SER A 80 -5.11 18.64 12.72
C SER A 80 -3.89 19.30 12.07
N VAL A 81 -2.92 19.75 12.88
CA VAL A 81 -1.69 20.37 12.41
C VAL A 81 -0.84 19.36 11.64
N ALA A 82 -0.69 18.14 12.17
CA ALA A 82 0.04 17.07 11.49
C ALA A 82 -0.56 16.73 10.11
N ILE A 83 -1.89 16.65 10.02
CA ILE A 83 -2.60 16.39 8.76
C ILE A 83 -2.45 17.56 7.79
N ALA A 84 -2.53 18.81 8.28
CA ALA A 84 -2.35 20.00 7.47
C ALA A 84 -0.94 20.08 6.86
N ILE A 85 0.12 19.78 7.63
CA ILE A 85 1.49 19.69 7.11
C ILE A 85 1.59 18.59 6.04
N GLY A 86 0.97 17.43 6.27
CA GLY A 86 0.91 16.36 5.29
C GLY A 86 0.27 16.80 3.98
N CYS A 87 -0.84 17.52 4.04
CA CYS A 87 -1.51 18.08 2.86
C CYS A 87 -0.67 19.18 2.18
N GLY A 88 0.02 20.02 2.95
CA GLY A 88 0.95 21.03 2.43
C GLY A 88 2.13 20.40 1.68
N ALA A 89 2.69 19.31 2.20
CA ALA A 89 3.74 18.56 1.51
C ALA A 89 3.25 17.94 0.19
N LEU A 90 2.01 17.42 0.16
CA LEU A 90 1.39 16.94 -1.08
C LEU A 90 1.16 18.07 -2.09
N LEU A 91 0.77 19.26 -1.64
CA LEU A 91 0.63 20.44 -2.49
C LEU A 91 1.96 20.89 -3.09
N LEU A 92 3.03 20.86 -2.28
CA LEU A 92 4.38 21.13 -2.78
C LEU A 92 4.78 20.13 -3.86
N GLN A 93 4.57 18.84 -3.62
CA GLN A 93 4.83 17.79 -4.60
C GLN A 93 4.04 18.01 -5.89
N TYR A 94 2.74 18.32 -5.77
CA TYR A 94 1.88 18.65 -6.90
C TYR A 94 2.43 19.83 -7.71
N TRP A 95 2.83 20.92 -7.04
CA TRP A 95 3.35 22.10 -7.72
C TRP A 95 4.65 21.83 -8.46
N MET A 96 5.60 21.13 -7.82
CA MET A 96 6.86 20.72 -8.46
C MET A 96 6.61 19.82 -9.68
N LEU A 97 5.68 18.88 -9.56
CA LEU A 97 5.35 17.93 -10.62
C LEU A 97 4.61 18.61 -11.78
N ARG A 98 3.66 19.50 -11.49
CA ARG A 98 2.94 20.29 -12.50
C ARG A 98 3.89 21.22 -13.26
N LYS A 99 4.83 21.89 -12.57
CA LYS A 99 5.85 22.72 -13.20
C LYS A 99 6.74 21.92 -14.15
N TYR A 100 7.09 20.69 -13.76
CA TYR A 100 7.86 19.79 -14.62
C TYR A 100 7.05 19.33 -15.84
N VAL A 101 5.82 18.85 -15.64
CA VAL A 101 4.97 18.32 -16.72
C VAL A 101 4.60 19.42 -17.71
N ALA A 102 4.31 20.64 -17.25
CA ALA A 102 4.01 21.78 -18.13
C ALA A 102 5.17 22.13 -19.09
N GLY A 103 6.40 21.76 -18.75
CA GLY A 103 7.56 21.94 -19.63
C GLY A 103 7.84 20.77 -20.58
N VAL A 104 7.09 19.67 -20.47
CA VAL A 104 7.31 18.43 -21.24
C VAL A 104 6.09 18.05 -22.08
N VAL A 105 4.89 18.41 -21.63
CA VAL A 105 3.61 18.04 -22.24
C VAL A 105 2.72 19.28 -22.35
N ASP A 106 2.02 19.41 -23.47
CA ASP A 106 0.98 20.43 -23.61
C ASP A 106 -0.25 20.05 -22.80
N LEU A 107 -0.43 20.73 -21.66
CA LEU A 107 -1.56 20.53 -20.75
C LEU A 107 -2.89 21.03 -21.33
N ARG A 108 -2.89 21.73 -22.46
CA ARG A 108 -4.08 22.29 -23.12
C ARG A 108 -4.49 21.53 -24.39
N ALA A 109 -3.79 20.46 -24.74
CA ALA A 109 -4.15 19.63 -25.88
C ALA A 109 -5.58 19.07 -25.71
N PRO A 110 -6.37 19.00 -26.80
CA PRO A 110 -7.73 18.45 -26.74
C PRO A 110 -7.70 16.98 -26.33
N GLU A 111 -8.67 16.56 -25.52
CA GLU A 111 -8.82 15.16 -25.11
C GLU A 111 -9.14 14.29 -26.33
N ASN A 112 -8.37 13.21 -26.54
CA ASN A 112 -8.69 12.20 -27.53
C ASN A 112 -9.79 11.27 -26.99
N ASP A 113 -10.91 11.17 -27.70
CA ASP A 113 -12.05 10.34 -27.30
C ASP A 113 -11.72 8.85 -27.29
N GLU A 114 -10.81 8.38 -28.15
CA GLU A 114 -10.38 6.97 -28.21
C GLU A 114 -9.57 6.57 -26.97
N ASP A 115 -8.62 7.42 -26.56
CA ASP A 115 -7.83 7.21 -25.35
C ASP A 115 -8.73 7.28 -24.11
N ARG A 116 -9.68 8.22 -24.09
CA ARG A 116 -10.65 8.35 -23.00
C ARG A 116 -11.53 7.11 -22.86
N ALA A 117 -11.99 6.54 -23.97
CA ALA A 117 -12.78 5.31 -23.97
C ALA A 117 -11.96 4.12 -23.45
N THR A 118 -10.72 3.97 -23.91
CA THR A 118 -9.79 2.92 -23.47
C THR A 118 -9.50 3.02 -21.97
N ILE A 119 -9.13 4.21 -21.48
CA ILE A 119 -8.85 4.45 -20.07
C ILE A 119 -10.09 4.16 -19.22
N ARG A 120 -11.27 4.63 -19.62
CA ARG A 120 -12.52 4.37 -18.87
C ARG A 120 -12.85 2.89 -18.81
N GLY A 121 -12.64 2.15 -19.91
CA GLY A 121 -12.80 0.71 -19.95
C GLY A 121 -11.86 -0.01 -18.99
N LEU A 122 -10.59 0.38 -18.95
CA LEU A 122 -9.60 -0.17 -18.02
C LEU A 122 -9.93 0.17 -16.56
N VAL A 123 -10.27 1.42 -16.28
CA VAL A 123 -10.68 1.89 -14.95
C VAL A 123 -11.89 1.11 -14.46
N ARG A 124 -12.92 0.90 -15.29
CA ARG A 124 -14.12 0.14 -14.89
C ARG A 124 -13.79 -1.32 -14.55
N LYS A 125 -12.90 -1.95 -15.30
CA LYS A 125 -12.43 -3.32 -15.03
C LYS A 125 -11.61 -3.39 -13.74
N GLN A 126 -10.78 -2.38 -13.45
CA GLN A 126 -9.95 -2.35 -12.25
C GLN A 126 -10.69 -1.83 -11.01
N ALA A 127 -11.77 -1.05 -11.19
CA ALA A 127 -12.49 -0.37 -10.12
C ALA A 127 -13.02 -1.35 -9.07
N ALA A 128 -13.62 -2.47 -9.48
CA ALA A 128 -14.11 -3.48 -8.55
C ALA A 128 -13.00 -4.02 -7.65
N ASN A 129 -11.84 -4.31 -8.24
CA ASN A 129 -10.67 -4.79 -7.52
C ASN A 129 -10.11 -3.71 -6.57
N ALA A 130 -9.99 -2.46 -7.04
CA ALA A 130 -9.50 -1.35 -6.22
C ALA A 130 -10.44 -1.03 -5.04
N ILE A 131 -11.75 -1.03 -5.25
CA ILE A 131 -12.76 -0.85 -4.20
C ILE A 131 -12.66 -1.99 -3.19
N PHE A 132 -12.54 -3.24 -3.65
CA PHE A 132 -12.38 -4.38 -2.77
C PHE A 132 -11.15 -4.21 -1.87
N PHE A 133 -9.98 -3.93 -2.42
CA PHE A 133 -8.76 -3.73 -1.60
C PHE A 133 -8.89 -2.56 -0.63
N CYS A 134 -9.58 -1.48 -1.01
CA CYS A 134 -9.86 -0.36 -0.12
C CYS A 134 -10.73 -0.77 1.09
N VAL A 135 -11.73 -1.63 0.86
CA VAL A 135 -12.63 -2.14 1.92
C VAL A 135 -11.97 -3.27 2.71
N GLN A 136 -11.24 -4.17 2.05
CA GLN A 136 -10.61 -5.35 2.65
C GLN A 136 -9.72 -4.99 3.84
N GLY A 137 -8.89 -3.94 3.71
CA GLY A 137 -8.04 -3.49 4.83
C GLY A 137 -8.85 -3.02 6.05
N GLN A 138 -10.08 -2.55 5.84
CA GLN A 138 -11.00 -2.14 6.91
C GLN A 138 -11.82 -3.31 7.45
N ILE A 139 -12.07 -4.37 6.66
CA ILE A 139 -12.78 -5.57 7.13
C ILE A 139 -12.06 -6.17 8.33
N THR A 140 -10.74 -6.32 8.28
CA THR A 140 -9.96 -6.84 9.42
C THR A 140 -10.15 -5.98 10.66
N VAL A 141 -10.05 -4.66 10.54
CA VAL A 141 -10.26 -3.72 11.66
C VAL A 141 -11.69 -3.80 12.20
N PHE A 142 -12.69 -3.92 11.31
CA PHE A 142 -14.09 -4.06 11.69
C PHE A 142 -14.37 -5.38 12.41
N LEU A 143 -13.86 -6.49 11.90
CA LEU A 143 -13.98 -7.81 12.54
C LEU A 143 -13.35 -7.79 13.94
N ILE A 144 -12.16 -7.21 14.10
CA ILE A 144 -11.53 -7.07 15.43
C ILE A 144 -12.35 -6.16 16.34
N SER A 145 -12.91 -5.06 15.82
CA SER A 145 -13.69 -4.13 16.64
C SER A 145 -15.05 -4.71 17.06
N PHE A 146 -15.65 -5.58 16.25
CA PHE A 146 -16.96 -6.16 16.51
C PHE A 146 -16.87 -7.45 17.35
N PHE A 147 -15.89 -8.31 17.07
CA PHE A 147 -15.69 -9.59 17.76
C PHE A 147 -14.64 -9.54 18.88
N GLY A 148 -13.74 -8.55 18.85
CA GLY A 148 -12.72 -8.37 19.88
C GLY A 148 -13.26 -7.59 21.08
N THR A 149 -13.26 -8.22 22.24
CA THR A 149 -13.72 -7.60 23.50
C THR A 149 -12.73 -6.58 24.07
N ARG A 150 -11.50 -6.50 23.53
CA ARG A 150 -10.41 -5.61 24.02
C ARG A 150 -9.91 -4.69 22.93
N ALA A 151 -9.98 -3.37 23.16
CA ALA A 151 -9.43 -2.34 22.28
C ALA A 151 -7.92 -2.49 22.00
N GLY A 152 -7.18 -3.22 22.85
CA GLY A 152 -5.76 -3.49 22.67
C GLY A 152 -5.42 -4.24 21.38
N ALA A 153 -6.25 -5.20 20.94
CA ALA A 153 -5.99 -5.97 19.74
C ALA A 153 -5.97 -5.10 18.46
N VAL A 154 -6.82 -4.06 18.40
CA VAL A 154 -6.83 -3.09 17.29
C VAL A 154 -5.56 -2.23 17.31
N ALA A 155 -5.12 -1.79 18.50
CA ALA A 155 -3.92 -0.98 18.65
C ALA A 155 -2.64 -1.76 18.27
N GLU A 156 -2.59 -3.05 18.59
CA GLU A 156 -1.48 -3.94 18.24
C GLU A 156 -1.43 -4.25 16.74
N VAL A 157 -2.59 -4.42 16.10
CA VAL A 157 -2.68 -4.51 14.63
C VAL A 157 -2.30 -3.18 13.96
N GLY A 158 -2.65 -2.04 14.56
CA GLY A 158 -2.18 -0.73 14.12
C GLY A 158 -0.66 -0.57 14.23
N ALA A 159 -0.05 -1.17 15.26
CA ALA A 159 1.40 -1.19 15.45
C ALA A 159 2.13 -2.00 14.36
N LEU A 160 1.48 -3.05 13.82
CA LEU A 160 1.97 -3.77 12.63
C LEU A 160 2.18 -2.83 11.44
N GLY A 161 1.36 -1.79 11.31
CA GLY A 161 1.55 -0.73 10.32
C GLY A 161 2.90 -0.01 10.44
N ARG A 162 3.43 0.17 11.66
CA ARG A 162 4.76 0.74 11.88
C ARG A 162 5.87 -0.21 11.43
N LEU A 163 5.75 -1.51 11.72
CA LEU A 163 6.71 -2.51 11.22
C LEU A 163 6.66 -2.63 9.70
N ALA A 164 5.47 -2.53 9.11
CA ALA A 164 5.29 -2.56 7.66
C ALA A 164 6.01 -1.41 6.94
N MET A 165 6.32 -0.29 7.64
CA MET A 165 7.10 0.81 7.06
C MET A 165 8.51 0.39 6.62
N ILE A 166 9.10 -0.64 7.24
CA ILE A 166 10.40 -1.19 6.81
C ILE A 166 10.31 -1.68 5.35
N PHE A 167 9.16 -2.24 4.96
CA PHE A 167 8.91 -2.70 3.59
C PHE A 167 8.51 -1.57 2.63
N ALA A 168 8.29 -0.34 3.10
CA ALA A 168 7.91 0.78 2.23
C ALA A 168 9.05 1.17 1.26
N VAL A 169 10.31 1.04 1.69
CA VAL A 169 11.47 1.25 0.83
C VAL A 169 11.47 0.21 -0.31
N LEU A 170 11.22 -1.04 0.03
CA LEU A 170 11.14 -2.13 -0.94
C LEU A 170 9.99 -1.92 -1.93
N GLY A 171 8.82 -1.51 -1.43
CA GLY A 171 7.67 -1.16 -2.26
C GLY A 171 7.96 0.00 -3.23
N ASN A 172 8.70 1.01 -2.78
CA ASN A 172 9.14 2.12 -3.65
C ASN A 172 10.12 1.66 -4.73
N LEU A 173 11.08 0.79 -4.41
CA LEU A 173 11.99 0.22 -5.40
C LEU A 173 11.24 -0.63 -6.43
N LEU A 174 10.29 -1.45 -5.97
CA LEU A 174 9.44 -2.26 -6.84
C LEU A 174 8.63 -1.41 -7.82
N THR A 175 7.94 -0.38 -7.32
CA THR A 175 7.04 0.44 -8.14
C THR A 175 7.78 1.43 -9.05
N ASN A 176 8.93 1.96 -8.61
CA ASN A 176 9.62 3.01 -9.35
C ASN A 176 10.76 2.47 -10.23
N VAL A 177 11.42 1.38 -9.84
CA VAL A 177 12.62 0.88 -10.54
C VAL A 177 12.34 -0.46 -11.21
N PHE A 178 11.92 -1.45 -10.43
CA PHE A 178 11.83 -2.83 -10.93
C PHE A 178 10.65 -3.04 -11.87
N ALA A 179 9.46 -2.54 -11.55
CA ALA A 179 8.27 -2.70 -12.41
C ALA A 179 8.47 -2.06 -13.80
N PRO A 180 8.97 -0.81 -13.94
CA PRO A 180 9.28 -0.24 -15.26
C PRO A 180 10.41 -0.98 -15.99
N ALA A 181 11.46 -1.40 -15.28
CA ALA A 181 12.55 -2.17 -15.89
C ALA A 181 12.06 -3.53 -16.42
N PHE A 182 11.20 -4.22 -15.66
CA PHE A 182 10.58 -5.48 -16.03
C PHE A 182 9.63 -5.31 -17.22
N ALA A 183 8.80 -4.26 -17.23
CA ALA A 183 7.89 -3.94 -18.33
C ALA A 183 8.62 -3.77 -19.66
N ARG A 184 9.80 -3.10 -19.67
CA ARG A 184 10.60 -2.86 -20.88
C ARG A 184 11.39 -4.08 -21.39
N CYS A 185 11.55 -5.14 -20.60
CA CYS A 185 12.33 -6.31 -21.01
C CYS A 185 11.52 -7.21 -21.96
N HIS A 186 11.97 -7.39 -23.20
CA HIS A 186 11.30 -8.24 -24.20
C HIS A 186 11.98 -9.62 -24.34
N ASP A 187 13.24 -9.75 -23.94
CA ASP A 187 13.98 -11.01 -23.97
C ASP A 187 13.51 -11.95 -22.85
N PRO A 188 12.98 -13.14 -23.16
CA PRO A 188 12.40 -14.03 -22.15
C PRO A 188 13.43 -14.68 -21.24
N ARG A 189 14.67 -14.87 -21.71
CA ARG A 189 15.76 -15.40 -20.86
C ARG A 189 16.16 -14.36 -19.81
N ARG A 190 16.30 -13.10 -20.23
CA ARG A 190 16.60 -11.97 -19.34
C ARG A 190 15.42 -11.67 -18.41
N LEU A 191 14.19 -11.80 -18.90
CA LEU A 191 12.97 -11.63 -18.11
C LEU A 191 12.89 -12.65 -16.95
N ARG A 192 13.19 -13.92 -17.22
CA ARG A 192 13.23 -14.95 -16.16
C ARG A 192 14.30 -14.68 -15.11
N TRP A 193 15.49 -14.27 -15.54
CA TRP A 193 16.57 -13.90 -14.61
C TRP A 193 16.23 -12.68 -13.77
N GLN A 194 15.62 -11.65 -14.38
CA GLN A 194 15.15 -10.48 -13.65
C GLN A 194 14.04 -10.84 -12.65
N TYR A 195 13.07 -11.66 -13.08
CA TYR A 195 12.01 -12.15 -12.20
C TYR A 195 12.58 -12.94 -11.02
N ALA A 196 13.44 -13.92 -11.28
CA ALA A 196 14.08 -14.74 -10.25
C ALA A 196 14.97 -13.89 -9.33
N GLY A 197 15.69 -12.91 -9.88
CA GLY A 197 16.51 -11.98 -9.10
C GLY A 197 15.67 -11.09 -8.17
N ILE A 198 14.58 -10.51 -8.66
CA ILE A 198 13.70 -9.63 -7.86
C ILE A 198 12.99 -10.45 -6.78
N VAL A 199 12.32 -11.55 -7.17
CA VAL A 199 11.60 -12.41 -6.22
C VAL A 199 12.57 -13.04 -5.22
N GLY A 200 13.73 -13.50 -5.68
CA GLY A 200 14.78 -14.07 -4.83
C GLY A 200 15.33 -13.07 -3.83
N ALA A 201 15.63 -11.84 -4.26
CA ALA A 201 16.11 -10.77 -3.38
C ALA A 201 15.05 -10.37 -2.33
N VAL A 202 13.79 -10.20 -2.74
CA VAL A 202 12.68 -9.89 -1.82
C VAL A 202 12.47 -11.04 -0.82
N THR A 203 12.52 -12.29 -1.28
CA THR A 203 12.36 -13.47 -0.43
C THR A 203 13.53 -13.60 0.55
N ALA A 204 14.77 -13.43 0.10
CA ALA A 204 15.95 -13.45 0.95
C ALA A 204 15.90 -12.36 2.03
N PHE A 205 15.56 -11.13 1.64
CA PHE A 205 15.38 -10.02 2.58
C PHE A 205 14.26 -10.31 3.60
N SER A 206 13.16 -10.90 3.14
CA SER A 206 12.03 -11.26 4.00
C SER A 206 12.39 -12.35 5.00
N LEU A 207 13.11 -13.39 4.57
CA LEU A 207 13.61 -14.46 5.44
C LEU A 207 14.61 -13.91 6.47
N LEU A 208 15.51 -13.01 6.04
CA LEU A 208 16.44 -12.33 6.93
C LEU A 208 15.70 -11.54 8.01
N LEU A 209 14.63 -10.82 7.65
CA LEU A 209 13.82 -10.08 8.61
C LEU A 209 13.09 -10.99 9.60
N ILE A 210 12.51 -12.10 9.13
CA ILE A 210 11.87 -13.09 10.02
C ILE A 210 12.90 -13.70 10.98
N ALA A 211 14.07 -14.11 10.47
CA ALA A 211 15.15 -14.65 11.28
C ALA A 211 15.65 -13.63 12.32
N SER A 212 15.82 -12.37 11.91
CA SER A 212 16.24 -11.28 12.79
C SER A 212 15.19 -10.99 13.87
N ALA A 213 13.90 -11.01 13.52
CA ALA A 213 12.82 -10.83 14.47
C ALA A 213 12.69 -12.00 15.47
N ALA A 214 13.00 -13.22 15.02
CA ALA A 214 13.00 -14.41 15.87
C ALA A 214 14.21 -14.47 16.83
N LEU A 215 15.40 -14.08 16.36
CA LEU A 215 16.63 -14.10 17.15
C LEU A 215 16.77 -12.87 18.05
N PHE A 216 16.31 -11.71 17.61
CA PHE A 216 16.44 -10.44 18.31
C PHE A 216 15.10 -9.69 18.34
N PRO A 217 14.12 -10.11 19.16
CA PRO A 217 12.82 -9.47 19.22
C PRO A 217 12.86 -8.06 19.85
N ARG A 218 13.75 -7.83 20.82
CA ARG A 218 13.81 -6.59 21.60
C ARG A 218 14.03 -5.31 20.77
N PRO A 219 14.97 -5.25 19.81
CA PRO A 219 15.12 -4.08 18.94
C PRO A 219 13.87 -3.74 18.13
N PHE A 220 13.16 -4.75 17.61
CA PHE A 220 11.93 -4.52 16.86
C PHE A 220 10.80 -4.01 17.75
N LEU A 221 10.67 -4.55 18.97
CA LEU A 221 9.68 -4.08 19.94
C LEU A 221 10.00 -2.67 20.47
N TYR A 222 11.28 -2.31 20.58
CA TYR A 222 11.69 -0.95 20.96
C TYR A 222 11.22 0.10 19.94
N VAL A 223 11.30 -0.22 18.64
CA VAL A 223 10.77 0.64 17.57
C VAL A 223 9.24 0.79 17.66
N LEU A 224 8.55 -0.25 18.14
CA LEU A 224 7.10 -0.20 18.39
C LEU A 224 6.75 0.66 19.61
N GLY A 225 7.60 0.63 20.64
CA GLY A 225 7.47 1.35 21.90
C GLY A 225 7.33 0.40 23.09
N SER A 226 7.61 0.92 24.29
CA SER A 226 7.61 0.15 25.54
C SER A 226 6.27 -0.54 25.86
N GLN A 227 5.16 -0.01 25.35
CA GLN A 227 3.81 -0.57 25.51
C GLN A 227 3.60 -1.92 24.80
N TYR A 228 4.52 -2.34 23.91
CA TYR A 228 4.40 -3.57 23.12
C TYR A 228 5.40 -4.65 23.54
N MET A 229 6.15 -4.43 24.63
CA MET A 229 7.20 -5.35 25.09
C MET A 229 6.66 -6.74 25.49
N HIS A 230 5.36 -6.89 25.75
CA HIS A 230 4.72 -8.18 26.03
C HIS A 230 4.53 -9.06 24.78
N LEU A 231 4.77 -8.54 23.57
CA LEU A 231 4.48 -9.21 22.29
C LEU A 231 5.67 -9.98 21.70
N GLU A 232 6.66 -10.38 22.50
CA GLU A 232 7.82 -11.13 21.99
C GLU A 232 7.44 -12.38 21.18
N ARG A 233 6.40 -13.10 21.60
CA ARG A 233 5.91 -14.31 20.91
C ARG A 233 5.09 -14.01 19.66
N GLU A 234 4.35 -12.91 19.66
CA GLU A 234 3.50 -12.49 18.55
C GLU A 234 4.27 -11.74 17.47
N LEU A 235 5.45 -11.19 17.80
CA LEU A 235 6.28 -10.42 16.88
C LEU A 235 6.60 -11.19 15.58
N VAL A 236 6.91 -12.48 15.68
CA VAL A 236 7.22 -13.31 14.50
C VAL A 236 6.01 -13.43 13.59
N LEU A 237 4.80 -13.52 14.15
CA LEU A 237 3.55 -13.53 13.38
C LEU A 237 3.27 -12.16 12.75
N MET A 238 3.53 -11.07 13.48
CA MET A 238 3.39 -9.70 12.94
C MET A 238 4.32 -9.47 11.75
N VAL A 239 5.60 -9.84 11.89
CA VAL A 239 6.60 -9.73 10.83
C VAL A 239 6.26 -10.67 9.68
N GLY A 240 5.80 -11.89 9.97
CA GLY A 240 5.35 -12.85 8.97
C GLY A 240 4.18 -12.32 8.12
N ALA A 241 3.19 -11.67 8.74
CA ALA A 241 2.08 -11.04 8.01
C ALA A 241 2.54 -9.86 7.14
N ALA A 242 3.49 -9.06 7.62
CA ALA A 242 4.09 -7.98 6.83
C ALA A 242 4.90 -8.54 5.64
N VAL A 243 5.67 -9.61 5.83
CA VAL A 243 6.39 -10.34 4.77
C VAL A 243 5.43 -10.92 3.74
N ALA A 244 4.37 -11.61 4.17
CA ALA A 244 3.38 -12.18 3.26
C ALA A 244 2.73 -11.10 2.39
N SER A 245 2.43 -9.94 2.99
CA SER A 245 1.92 -8.77 2.28
C SER A 245 2.93 -8.19 1.29
N ALA A 246 4.21 -8.08 1.67
CA ALA A 246 5.28 -7.60 0.80
C ALA A 246 5.54 -8.53 -0.39
N LEU A 247 5.52 -9.85 -0.18
CA LEU A 247 5.64 -10.85 -1.24
C LEU A 247 4.46 -10.79 -2.20
N THR A 248 3.24 -10.76 -1.68
CA THR A 248 2.01 -10.63 -2.49
C THR A 248 2.05 -9.36 -3.34
N GLY A 249 2.46 -8.23 -2.75
CA GLY A 249 2.63 -6.96 -3.48
C GLY A 249 3.72 -7.01 -4.55
N THR A 250 4.80 -7.74 -4.30
CA THR A 250 5.89 -7.97 -5.28
C THR A 250 5.40 -8.73 -6.50
N PHE A 251 4.73 -9.87 -6.30
CA PHE A 251 4.17 -10.65 -7.40
C PHE A 251 3.13 -9.85 -8.19
N TRP A 252 2.24 -9.15 -7.48
CA TRP A 252 1.24 -8.30 -8.11
C TRP A 252 1.87 -7.21 -8.99
N ALA A 253 2.92 -6.53 -8.49
CA ALA A 253 3.60 -5.48 -9.24
C ALA A 253 4.25 -6.02 -10.53
N LEU A 254 4.89 -7.18 -10.48
CA LEU A 254 5.50 -7.83 -11.65
C LEU A 254 4.45 -8.32 -12.65
N ASN A 255 3.39 -8.97 -12.17
CA ASN A 255 2.29 -9.45 -13.01
C ASN A 255 1.57 -8.28 -13.69
N SER A 256 1.32 -7.19 -12.96
CA SER A 256 0.69 -5.98 -13.50
C SER A 256 1.56 -5.30 -14.55
N ALA A 257 2.88 -5.24 -14.34
CA ALA A 257 3.81 -4.61 -15.28
C ALA A 257 3.86 -5.31 -16.66
N LYS A 258 3.49 -6.59 -16.75
CA LYS A 258 3.38 -7.35 -18.00
C LYS A 258 1.95 -7.68 -18.40
N ALA A 259 0.96 -7.07 -17.75
CA ALA A 259 -0.46 -7.35 -17.95
C ALA A 259 -0.85 -8.84 -17.79
N TRP A 260 -0.10 -9.61 -17.00
CA TRP A 260 -0.41 -11.01 -16.64
C TRP A 260 -1.46 -11.07 -15.53
N VAL A 261 -2.56 -10.34 -15.74
CA VAL A 261 -3.60 -10.10 -14.74
C VAL A 261 -4.90 -10.80 -15.16
N THR A 262 -4.85 -11.63 -16.21
CA THR A 262 -5.94 -12.48 -16.70
C THR A 262 -6.31 -13.52 -15.64
N GLY A 263 -7.34 -13.22 -14.84
CA GLY A 263 -7.74 -14.03 -13.69
C GLY A 263 -7.75 -13.28 -12.35
N ALA A 264 -7.34 -12.00 -12.32
CA ALA A 264 -7.35 -11.22 -11.09
C ALA A 264 -8.74 -10.98 -10.48
N TRP A 265 -9.81 -11.23 -11.23
CA TRP A 265 -11.16 -11.24 -10.67
C TRP A 265 -11.33 -12.29 -9.56
N LEU A 266 -10.52 -13.35 -9.55
CA LEU A 266 -10.53 -14.40 -8.52
C LEU A 266 -9.98 -13.92 -7.16
N TYR A 267 -9.26 -12.79 -7.09
CA TYR A 267 -8.74 -12.27 -5.82
C TYR A 267 -9.85 -12.03 -4.80
N VAL A 268 -10.90 -11.34 -5.23
CA VAL A 268 -12.02 -10.92 -4.39
C VAL A 268 -12.77 -12.14 -3.82
N PRO A 269 -13.32 -13.06 -4.64
CA PRO A 269 -14.07 -14.19 -4.12
C PRO A 269 -13.19 -15.15 -3.30
N LEU A 270 -11.94 -15.36 -3.70
CA LEU A 270 -11.05 -16.28 -2.99
C LEU A 270 -10.65 -15.72 -1.62
N THR A 271 -10.39 -14.41 -1.53
CA THR A 271 -10.11 -13.74 -0.26
C THR A 271 -11.34 -13.77 0.64
N LEU A 272 -12.52 -13.40 0.12
CA LEU A 272 -13.77 -13.41 0.91
C LEU A 272 -14.15 -14.80 1.36
N ALA A 273 -14.03 -15.82 0.50
CA ALA A 273 -14.32 -17.20 0.86
C ALA A 273 -13.39 -17.70 1.96
N THR A 274 -12.10 -17.39 1.87
CA THR A 274 -11.12 -17.77 2.91
C THR A 274 -11.41 -17.05 4.23
N GLN A 275 -11.71 -15.76 4.17
CA GLN A 275 -12.07 -14.97 5.36
C GLN A 275 -13.36 -15.50 6.00
N ALA A 276 -14.42 -15.73 5.21
CA ALA A 276 -15.68 -16.27 5.70
C ALA A 276 -15.52 -17.67 6.31
N ALA A 277 -14.71 -18.54 5.67
CA ALA A 277 -14.40 -19.87 6.19
C ALA A 277 -13.60 -19.82 7.50
N MET A 278 -12.74 -18.80 7.68
CA MET A 278 -11.90 -18.67 8.86
C MET A 278 -12.59 -18.04 10.08
N ILE A 279 -13.62 -17.21 9.89
CA ILE A 279 -14.36 -16.57 10.98
C ILE A 279 -14.75 -17.55 12.11
N PRO A 280 -15.38 -18.72 11.84
CA PRO A 280 -15.79 -19.63 12.92
C PRO A 280 -14.64 -20.30 13.67
N PHE A 281 -13.44 -20.37 13.08
CA PHE A 281 -12.27 -21.03 13.68
C PHE A 281 -11.30 -20.06 14.36
N THR A 282 -11.54 -18.75 14.25
CA THR A 282 -10.62 -17.73 14.73
C THR A 282 -11.14 -17.08 16.00
N ASP A 283 -10.34 -17.11 17.06
CA ASP A 283 -10.59 -16.32 18.25
C ASP A 283 -10.07 -14.88 18.06
N PHE A 284 -11.00 -13.96 17.77
CA PHE A 284 -10.73 -12.53 17.59
C PHE A 284 -10.48 -11.78 18.91
N THR A 285 -10.64 -12.43 20.07
CA THR A 285 -10.33 -11.82 21.37
C THR A 285 -8.82 -11.78 21.64
N THR A 286 -8.05 -12.63 20.95
CA THR A 286 -6.59 -12.70 21.06
C THR A 286 -5.90 -12.10 19.84
N VAL A 287 -4.77 -11.43 20.07
CA VAL A 287 -3.98 -10.80 19.01
C VAL A 287 -3.41 -11.84 18.05
N ARG A 288 -3.01 -12.99 18.60
CA ARG A 288 -2.57 -14.16 17.85
C ARG A 288 -3.60 -14.60 16.82
N GLY A 289 -4.87 -14.74 17.23
CA GLY A 289 -5.95 -15.17 16.34
C GLY A 289 -6.13 -14.20 15.17
N VAL A 290 -6.09 -12.90 15.45
CA VAL A 290 -6.17 -11.85 14.42
C VAL A 290 -4.99 -11.89 13.44
N LEU A 291 -3.77 -12.07 13.93
CA LEU A 291 -2.58 -12.15 13.09
C LEU A 291 -2.58 -13.40 12.21
N ILE A 292 -3.00 -14.54 12.76
CA ILE A 292 -3.15 -15.80 12.02
C ILE A 292 -4.23 -15.64 10.93
N PHE A 293 -5.35 -15.01 11.26
CA PHE A 293 -6.41 -14.70 10.28
C PHE A 293 -5.88 -13.85 9.12
N GLY A 294 -5.10 -12.81 9.42
CA GLY A 294 -4.47 -11.97 8.40
C GLY A 294 -3.47 -12.75 7.53
N LEU A 295 -2.63 -13.58 8.15
CA LEU A 295 -1.63 -14.39 7.45
C LEU A 295 -2.27 -15.41 6.51
N ILE A 296 -3.27 -16.16 6.99
CA ILE A 296 -3.97 -17.16 6.19
C ILE A 296 -4.79 -16.50 5.08
N SER A 297 -5.40 -15.33 5.34
CA SER A 297 -6.10 -14.54 4.32
C SER A 297 -5.18 -14.08 3.17
N ALA A 298 -3.86 -14.02 3.39
CA ALA A 298 -2.88 -13.66 2.36
C ALA A 298 -2.47 -14.85 1.48
N VAL A 299 -2.58 -16.09 1.97
CA VAL A 299 -2.13 -17.31 1.26
C VAL A 299 -2.81 -17.49 -0.11
N PRO A 300 -4.15 -17.38 -0.24
CA PRO A 300 -4.80 -17.58 -1.53
C PRO A 300 -4.37 -16.55 -2.58
N ASN A 301 -4.12 -15.31 -2.16
CA ASN A 301 -3.63 -14.24 -3.02
C ASN A 301 -2.19 -14.49 -3.49
N LEU A 302 -1.36 -15.05 -2.62
CA LEU A 302 0.01 -15.47 -2.98
C LEU A 302 -0.01 -16.62 -3.99
N LEU A 303 -0.86 -17.64 -3.78
CA LEU A 303 -1.01 -18.77 -4.69
C LEU A 303 -1.56 -18.33 -6.05
N LEU A 304 -2.58 -17.48 -6.07
CA LEU A 304 -3.15 -16.93 -7.30
C LEU A 304 -2.09 -16.12 -8.08
N ASN A 305 -1.31 -15.30 -7.40
CA ASN A 305 -0.19 -14.59 -8.00
C ASN A 305 0.83 -15.51 -8.67
N LEU A 306 1.22 -16.59 -7.98
CA LEU A 306 2.14 -17.59 -8.54
C LEU A 306 1.56 -18.27 -9.77
N ALA A 307 0.27 -18.62 -9.74
CA ALA A 307 -0.43 -19.20 -10.88
C ALA A 307 -0.49 -18.22 -12.07
N LEU A 308 -0.76 -16.94 -11.82
CA LEU A 308 -0.76 -15.89 -12.85
C LEU A 308 0.63 -15.70 -13.46
N SER A 309 1.68 -15.67 -12.64
CA SER A 309 3.06 -15.58 -13.14
C SER A 309 3.42 -16.79 -14.00
N TYR A 310 3.06 -18.00 -13.55
CA TYR A 310 3.30 -19.23 -14.33
C TYR A 310 2.57 -19.21 -15.68
N ASN A 311 1.30 -18.82 -15.70
CA ASN A 311 0.51 -18.69 -16.93
C ASN A 311 1.07 -17.60 -17.86
N GLY A 312 1.54 -16.48 -17.31
CA GLY A 312 2.21 -15.41 -18.06
C GLY A 312 3.51 -15.87 -18.74
N PHE A 313 4.32 -16.69 -18.04
CA PHE A 313 5.50 -17.29 -18.67
C PHE A 313 5.16 -18.35 -19.73
N ARG A 314 4.01 -19.04 -19.61
CA ARG A 314 3.51 -19.99 -20.62
C ARG A 314 3.00 -19.28 -21.88
N SER A 315 2.24 -18.20 -21.74
CA SER A 315 1.73 -17.45 -22.90
C SER A 315 2.88 -16.87 -23.74
N LEU A 316 3.97 -16.43 -23.11
CA LEU A 316 5.19 -16.00 -23.81
C LEU A 316 5.91 -17.13 -24.57
N ARG A 317 5.78 -18.39 -24.14
CA ARG A 317 6.32 -19.55 -24.88
C ARG A 317 5.40 -19.92 -26.05
N ALA A 318 4.09 -19.86 -25.85
CA ALA A 318 3.09 -20.19 -26.87
C ALA A 318 3.07 -19.18 -28.02
N ALA A 319 3.27 -17.88 -27.76
CA ALA A 319 3.37 -16.85 -28.80
C ALA A 319 4.64 -16.94 -29.67
N ARG A 320 5.53 -17.90 -29.38
CA ARG A 320 6.77 -18.16 -30.15
C ARG A 320 6.73 -19.47 -30.93
N ALA A 321 5.76 -20.34 -30.66
CA ALA A 321 5.53 -21.57 -31.41
C ALA A 321 4.57 -21.29 -32.56
#